data_AF-A0AAW5KJ57-F1
#
_entry.id   AF-A0AAW5KJ57-F1
#
_cell.length_a   1.000
_cell.length_b   1.000
_cell.length_c   1.000
_cell.angle_alpha   90.00
_cell.angle_beta   90.00
_cell.angle_gamma   90.00
#
_symmetry.space_group_name_H-M   'P 1'
#
loop_
_entity.id
_entity.type
_entity.pdbx_description
1 polymer ?
#
loop_
_entity_poly.entity_id
_entity_poly.type
_entity_poly.pdbx_seq_one_letter_code
_entity_poly.pdbx_strand_id
1 'polypeptide(L)'
;MPGEETPGSENTPSVPEGLWVKCPKCGELLYKEDVVKNDYVCPKCKGYFRIKAKTRIRMVADKESFQEWCTGLHTFNPLDYPE
;
A
#
# COMPACT_ATOMS: atom_id res chain seq x y z
N MET A 1 -0.84 33.41 -42.15
CA MET A 1 -1.09 32.89 -40.80
C MET A 1 -2.54 32.47 -40.69
N PRO A 2 -2.83 31.18 -40.83
CA PRO A 2 -4.12 30.62 -40.42
C PRO A 2 -3.97 30.01 -39.02
N GLY A 3 -4.88 30.39 -38.13
CA GLY A 3 -5.12 29.64 -36.90
C GLY A 3 -5.75 28.29 -37.26
N GLU A 4 -5.26 27.24 -36.63
CA GLU A 4 -5.90 25.93 -36.64
C GLU A 4 -6.69 25.78 -35.34
N GLU A 5 -8.01 25.77 -35.48
CA GLU A 5 -8.91 25.24 -34.48
C GLU A 5 -9.46 23.89 -34.95
N THR A 6 -9.95 23.14 -33.96
CA THR A 6 -10.92 22.03 -33.98
C THR A 6 -10.33 20.63 -33.70
N PRO A 7 -11.14 19.66 -33.20
CA PRO A 7 -11.48 19.56 -31.77
C PRO A 7 -11.51 18.08 -31.28
N GLY A 8 -11.81 17.87 -29.99
CA GLY A 8 -12.66 16.73 -29.61
C GLY A 8 -11.98 15.52 -28.97
N SER A 9 -12.14 15.45 -27.64
CA SER A 9 -12.39 14.26 -26.82
C SER A 9 -11.48 13.02 -26.98
N GLU A 10 -10.61 12.85 -26.00
CA GLU A 10 -10.44 11.52 -25.40
C GLU A 10 -10.64 11.66 -23.89
N ASN A 11 -11.86 11.40 -23.46
CA ASN A 11 -12.20 11.10 -22.08
C ASN A 11 -11.56 9.74 -21.77
N THR A 12 -10.24 9.71 -21.60
CA THR A 12 -9.55 8.52 -21.12
C THR A 12 -10.03 8.33 -19.68
N PRO A 13 -10.72 7.22 -19.33
CA PRO A 13 -10.97 6.92 -17.94
C PRO A 13 -9.60 6.69 -17.31
N SER A 14 -9.07 7.74 -16.69
CA SER A 14 -7.88 7.70 -15.85
C SER A 14 -8.17 6.67 -14.77
N VAL A 15 -7.69 5.43 -14.98
CA VAL A 15 -7.76 4.38 -13.98
C VAL A 15 -6.93 4.90 -12.81
N PRO A 16 -7.50 5.08 -11.61
CA PRO A 16 -6.75 5.52 -10.45
C PRO A 16 -5.57 4.56 -10.21
N GLU A 17 -4.36 5.09 -10.26
CA GLU A 17 -3.16 4.32 -9.94
C GLU A 17 -3.29 3.73 -8.52
N GLY A 18 -3.04 2.43 -8.38
CA GLY A 18 -3.06 1.75 -7.08
C GLY A 18 -4.36 1.09 -6.67
N LEU A 19 -5.34 0.95 -7.58
CA LEU A 19 -6.53 0.10 -7.37
C LEU A 19 -6.21 -1.40 -7.31
N TRP A 20 -5.17 -1.82 -8.03
CA TRP A 20 -4.81 -3.23 -8.19
C TRP A 20 -3.49 -3.55 -7.51
N VAL A 21 -3.41 -4.73 -6.88
CA VAL A 21 -2.20 -5.26 -6.23
C VAL A 21 -1.96 -6.70 -6.68
N LYS A 22 -0.70 -7.03 -6.96
CA LYS A 22 -0.30 -8.40 -7.29
C LYS A 22 -0.01 -9.20 -6.02
N CYS A 23 -0.58 -10.39 -5.91
CA CYS A 23 -0.27 -11.29 -4.80
C CYS A 23 1.19 -11.77 -4.88
N PRO A 24 2.01 -11.63 -3.82
CA PRO A 24 3.40 -12.07 -3.83
C PRO A 24 3.55 -13.60 -3.87
N LYS A 25 2.53 -14.36 -3.42
CA LYS A 25 2.58 -15.83 -3.36
C LYS A 25 2.12 -16.49 -4.66
N CYS A 26 1.00 -16.06 -5.23
CA CYS A 26 0.40 -16.71 -6.41
C CYS A 26 0.41 -15.85 -7.68
N GLY A 27 0.85 -14.59 -7.61
CA GLY A 27 0.96 -13.71 -8.78
C GLY A 27 -0.37 -13.16 -9.31
N GLU A 28 -1.49 -13.49 -8.69
CA GLU A 28 -2.82 -13.01 -9.09
C GLU A 28 -2.97 -11.50 -8.91
N LEU A 29 -3.67 -10.85 -9.84
CA LEU A 29 -4.07 -9.45 -9.71
C LEU A 29 -5.35 -9.36 -8.86
N LEU A 30 -5.29 -8.63 -7.76
CA LEU A 30 -6.38 -8.47 -6.81
C LEU A 30 -6.72 -6.99 -6.62
N TYR A 31 -7.98 -6.70 -6.32
CA TYR A 31 -8.37 -5.35 -5.95
C TYR A 31 -7.84 -5.01 -4.54
N LYS A 32 -7.22 -3.85 -4.40
CA LYS A 32 -6.52 -3.46 -3.17
C LYS A 32 -7.47 -3.39 -1.98
N GLU A 33 -8.68 -2.85 -2.16
CA GLU A 33 -9.65 -2.76 -1.08
C GLU A 33 -10.10 -4.14 -0.59
N ASP A 34 -10.23 -5.12 -1.49
CA ASP A 34 -10.63 -6.48 -1.11
C ASP A 34 -9.55 -7.14 -0.26
N VAL A 35 -8.28 -6.91 -0.60
CA VAL A 35 -7.15 -7.37 0.22
C VAL A 35 -7.17 -6.71 1.60
N VAL A 36 -7.46 -5.41 1.69
CA VAL A 36 -7.54 -4.69 2.96
C VAL A 36 -8.72 -5.18 3.81
N LYS A 37 -9.90 -5.37 3.20
CA LYS A 37 -11.10 -5.90 3.86
C LYS A 37 -10.92 -7.34 4.35
N ASN A 38 -10.07 -8.12 3.67
CA ASN A 38 -9.74 -9.50 4.04
C ASN A 38 -8.43 -9.59 4.85
N ASP A 39 -8.16 -8.59 5.70
CA ASP A 39 -7.02 -8.56 6.65
C ASP A 39 -5.65 -8.82 6.02
N TYR A 40 -5.45 -8.33 4.79
CA TYR A 40 -4.22 -8.52 4.03
C TYR A 40 -3.89 -10.00 3.75
N VAL A 41 -4.92 -10.83 3.60
CA VAL A 41 -4.83 -12.23 3.17
C VAL A 41 -5.34 -12.35 1.74
N CYS A 42 -4.61 -13.07 0.89
CA CYS A 42 -5.05 -13.37 -0.47
C CYS A 42 -6.28 -14.30 -0.44
N PRO A 43 -7.41 -13.92 -1.07
CA PRO A 43 -8.62 -14.75 -1.08
C PRO A 43 -8.42 -16.07 -1.83
N LYS A 44 -7.57 -16.09 -2.88
CA LYS A 44 -7.32 -17.29 -3.70
C LYS A 44 -6.36 -18.30 -3.07
N CYS A 45 -5.19 -17.84 -2.59
CA CYS A 45 -4.10 -18.75 -2.18
C CYS A 45 -3.81 -18.73 -0.67
N LYS A 46 -4.56 -17.93 0.10
CA LYS A 46 -4.38 -17.69 1.54
C LYS A 46 -2.96 -17.24 1.91
N GLY A 47 -2.24 -16.65 0.96
CA GLY A 47 -0.94 -16.02 1.19
C GLY A 47 -1.10 -14.70 1.92
N TYR A 48 -0.17 -14.40 2.82
CA TYR A 48 -0.15 -13.16 3.58
C TYR A 48 0.59 -12.07 2.80
N PHE A 49 0.04 -10.86 2.80
CA PHE A 49 0.73 -9.68 2.31
C PHE A 49 1.58 -9.06 3.42
N ARG A 50 2.68 -8.40 3.04
CA ARG A 50 3.46 -7.58 3.97
C ARG A 50 2.61 -6.38 4.37
N ILE A 51 2.50 -6.13 5.67
CA ILE A 51 1.79 -4.97 6.21
C ILE A 51 2.73 -4.10 7.04
N LYS A 52 2.44 -2.80 7.07
CA LYS A 52 3.18 -1.84 7.90
C LYS A 52 2.86 -2.12 9.37
N ALA A 53 3.85 -1.93 10.25
CA ALA A 53 3.70 -2.13 11.70
C ALA A 53 2.50 -1.36 12.27
N LYS A 54 2.35 -0.06 11.94
CA LYS A 54 1.22 0.78 12.36
C LYS A 54 -0.14 0.24 11.91
N THR A 55 -0.22 -0.38 10.73
CA THR A 55 -1.45 -1.01 10.26
C THR A 55 -1.77 -2.24 11.10
N ARG A 56 -0.79 -3.12 11.37
CA ARG A 56 -0.98 -4.30 12.23
C ARG A 56 -1.49 -3.92 13.62
N ILE A 57 -0.90 -2.88 14.22
CA ILE A 57 -1.29 -2.41 15.55
C ILE A 57 -2.78 -2.02 15.57
N ARG A 58 -3.25 -1.25 14.59
CA ARG A 58 -4.67 -0.86 14.47
C ARG A 58 -5.63 -2.01 14.23
N MET A 59 -5.17 -3.14 13.71
CA MET A 59 -6.00 -4.33 13.50
C MET A 59 -6.21 -5.14 14.78
N VAL A 60 -5.28 -5.04 15.74
CA VAL A 60 -5.25 -5.91 16.92
C VAL A 60 -5.60 -5.15 18.21
N ALA A 61 -5.17 -3.90 18.32
CA ALA A 61 -5.45 -3.07 19.49
C ALA A 61 -6.85 -2.45 19.39
N ASP A 62 -7.52 -2.31 20.53
CA ASP A 62 -8.78 -1.59 20.62
C ASP A 62 -8.58 -0.13 20.21
N LYS A 63 -9.63 0.46 19.64
CA LYS A 63 -9.61 1.86 19.20
C LYS A 63 -9.19 2.76 20.37
N GLU A 64 -8.22 3.64 20.10
CA GLU A 64 -7.69 4.62 21.07
C GLU A 64 -7.00 4.03 22.31
N SER A 65 -6.76 2.72 22.37
CA SER A 65 -6.07 2.08 23.50
C SER A 65 -4.53 2.05 23.35
N PHE A 66 -4.03 2.14 22.11
CA PHE A 66 -2.60 1.98 21.84
C PHE A 66 -1.79 3.21 22.23
N GLN A 67 -0.76 3.03 23.06
CA GLN A 67 0.22 4.03 23.42
C GLN A 67 1.62 3.61 22.96
N GLU A 68 2.25 4.42 22.10
CA GLU A 68 3.61 4.16 21.59
C GLU A 68 4.66 4.50 22.64
N TRP A 69 5.64 3.61 22.86
CA TRP A 69 6.74 3.78 23.81
C TRP A 69 8.08 3.93 23.07
N CYS A 70 9.05 4.57 23.73
CA CYS A 70 10.43 4.69 23.23
C CYS A 70 10.55 5.34 21.84
N THR A 71 9.76 6.39 21.58
CA THR A 71 9.71 7.09 20.28
C THR A 71 10.97 7.88 19.92
N GLY A 72 11.86 8.13 20.89
CA GLY A 72 13.12 8.86 20.73
C GLY A 72 14.35 7.98 20.51
N LEU A 73 14.18 6.71 20.13
CA LEU A 73 15.31 5.83 19.83
C LEU A 73 15.93 6.21 18.48
N HIS A 74 17.25 6.43 18.48
CA HIS A 74 18.02 6.71 17.28
C HIS A 74 18.99 5.56 17.02
N THR A 75 19.09 5.13 15.77
CA THR A 75 20.09 4.16 15.34
C THR A 75 21.41 4.88 15.06
N PHE A 76 22.52 4.36 15.60
CA PHE A 76 23.87 4.76 15.21
C PHE A 76 24.65 3.51 14.78
N ASN A 77 25.67 3.68 13.95
CA ASN A 77 26.53 2.61 13.46
C ASN A 77 27.81 2.55 14.32
N PRO A 78 27.85 1.76 15.41
CA PRO A 78 29.02 1.70 16.28
C PRO A 78 30.25 1.02 15.64
N LEU A 79 30.07 0.36 14.50
CA LEU A 79 31.10 -0.43 13.83
C LEU A 79 31.67 0.25 12.58
N ASP A 80 31.21 1.46 12.25
CA ASP A 80 31.59 2.19 11.03
C ASP A 80 31.50 1.32 9.75
N TYR A 81 30.47 0.47 9.67
CA TYR A 81 30.18 -0.30 8.46
C TYR A 81 30.06 0.64 7.24
N PRO A 82 30.73 0.33 6.11
CA PRO A 82 30.56 1.08 4.86
C PRO A 82 29.12 0.99 4.34
N GLU A 83 28.70 2.00 3.58
CA GLU A 83 27.39 2.02 2.91
C GLU A 83 27.21 0.92 1.86
#